data_AF-X1AWJ3-F1
#
_entry.id   AF-X1AWJ3-F1
#
_cell.length_a   1.000
_cell.length_b   1.000
_cell.length_c   1.000
_cell.angle_alpha   90.00
_cell.angle_beta   90.00
_cell.angle_gamma   90.00
#
_symmetry.space_group_name_H-M   'P 1'
#
loop_
_entity.id
_entity.type
_entity.pdbx_description
1 polymer ?
#
loop_
_entity_poly.entity_id
_entity_poly.type
_entity_poly.pdbx_seq_one_letter_code
_entity_poly.pdbx_strand_id
1 'polypeptide(L)'
;MGDVGSVLLGFTFAAIVAQLSNSFLDFVCLSSFLFTFYADELTTMFLRIKNRENLLRPHRKHLYQILANEKKFPHWQVSAGYGAVQLILGMLILSARFYGVWVVSFLFVLSFALFAA
;
A
#
# COMPACT_ATOMS: atom_id res chain seq x y z
N MET A 1 7.90 7.66 -14.83
CA MET A 1 7.03 8.79 -14.40
C MET A 1 7.91 9.84 -13.75
N GLY A 2 7.58 11.13 -13.92
CA GLY A 2 8.24 12.22 -13.19
C GLY A 2 7.44 12.60 -11.94
N ASP A 3 8.05 13.40 -11.04
CA ASP A 3 7.50 13.74 -9.73
C ASP A 3 6.13 14.46 -9.81
N VAL A 4 5.93 15.30 -10.82
CA VAL A 4 4.64 15.99 -11.03
C VAL A 4 3.51 14.99 -11.28
N GLY A 5 3.78 13.93 -12.04
CA GLY A 5 2.78 12.92 -12.39
C GLY A 5 2.40 12.03 -11.21
N SER A 6 3.37 11.61 -10.39
CA SER A 6 3.10 10.78 -9.21
C SER A 6 2.33 11.56 -8.15
N VAL A 7 2.69 12.83 -7.90
CA VAL A 7 1.96 13.70 -6.96
C VAL A 7 0.52 13.94 -7.44
N LEU A 8 0.32 14.21 -8.73
CA LEU A 8 -1.03 14.38 -9.30
C LEU A 8 -1.88 13.13 -9.15
N LEU A 9 -1.33 11.94 -9.43
CA LEU A 9 -2.06 10.67 -9.29
C LEU A 9 -2.43 10.38 -7.84
N GLY A 10 -1.48 10.56 -6.91
CA GLY A 10 -1.74 10.40 -5.48
C GLY A 10 -2.82 11.36 -4.96
N PHE A 11 -2.73 12.64 -5.36
CA PHE A 11 -3.74 13.65 -5.01
C PHE A 11 -5.11 13.32 -5.59
N THR A 12 -5.19 12.95 -6.87
CA THR A 12 -6.45 12.60 -7.53
C THR A 12 -7.09 11.38 -6.89
N PHE A 13 -6.30 10.35 -6.56
CA PHE A 13 -6.78 9.20 -5.82
C PHE A 13 -7.35 9.60 -4.45
N ALA A 14 -6.60 10.38 -3.66
CA ALA A 14 -7.05 10.84 -2.36
C ALA A 14 -8.35 11.68 -2.45
N ALA A 15 -8.48 12.53 -3.47
CA ALA A 15 -9.67 13.32 -3.72
C ALA A 15 -10.90 12.44 -4.05
N ILE A 16 -10.72 11.43 -4.89
CA ILE A 16 -11.79 10.45 -5.23
C ILE A 16 -12.21 9.68 -3.97
N VAL A 17 -11.25 9.20 -3.18
CA VAL A 17 -11.54 8.49 -1.92
C VAL A 17 -12.32 9.40 -0.97
N ALA A 18 -11.86 10.64 -0.77
CA ALA A 18 -12.53 11.59 0.12
C ALA A 18 -13.96 11.93 -0.36
N GLN A 19 -14.16 12.11 -1.67
CA GLN A 19 -15.46 12.42 -2.24
C GLN A 19 -16.45 11.25 -2.19
N LEU A 20 -15.97 10.01 -2.36
CA LEU A 20 -16.82 8.82 -2.39
C LEU A 20 -17.13 8.27 -0.98
N SER A 21 -16.35 8.67 0.02
CA SER A 21 -16.49 8.21 1.40
C SER A 21 -17.63 8.94 2.11
N ASN A 22 -18.73 8.23 2.39
CA ASN A 22 -19.84 8.75 3.17
C ASN A 22 -19.73 8.40 4.67
N SER A 23 -18.82 7.49 5.01
CA SER A 23 -18.57 6.98 6.35
C SER A 23 -17.07 6.74 6.55
N PHE A 24 -16.63 6.73 7.80
CA PHE A 24 -15.27 6.34 8.16
C PHE A 24 -14.93 4.92 7.66
N LEU A 25 -15.90 4.01 7.68
CA LEU A 25 -15.73 2.65 7.17
C LEU A 25 -15.46 2.67 5.67
N ASP A 26 -16.23 3.45 4.91
CA ASP A 26 -16.08 3.58 3.46
C ASP A 26 -14.72 4.18 3.10
N PHE A 27 -14.27 5.16 3.88
CA PHE A 27 -12.93 5.74 3.74
C PHE A 27 -11.83 4.70 3.93
N VAL A 28 -11.89 3.90 4.99
CA VAL A 28 -10.92 2.83 5.24
C VAL A 28 -10.97 1.78 4.14
N CYS A 29 -12.15 1.35 3.72
CA CYS A 29 -12.31 0.38 2.62
C CYS A 29 -11.72 0.90 1.31
N LEU A 30 -12.01 2.14 0.92
CA LEU A 30 -11.49 2.73 -0.32
C LEU A 30 -9.98 2.98 -0.24
N SER A 31 -9.47 3.42 0.91
CA SER A 31 -8.02 3.61 1.13
C SER A 31 -7.23 2.28 1.04
N SER A 32 -7.87 1.16 1.36
CA SER A 32 -7.23 -0.16 1.28
C SER A 32 -6.80 -0.56 -0.13
N PHE A 33 -7.40 0.06 -1.16
CA PHE A 33 -6.93 -0.10 -2.52
C PHE A 33 -5.53 0.45 -2.76
N LEU A 34 -4.90 1.20 -1.86
CA LEU A 34 -3.48 1.59 -1.98
C LEU A 34 -2.60 0.92 -0.92
N PHE A 35 -3.11 -0.11 -0.26
CA PHE A 35 -2.48 -0.73 0.91
C PHE A 35 -1.04 -1.18 0.68
N THR A 36 -0.75 -1.82 -0.45
CA THR A 36 0.60 -2.31 -0.79
C THR A 36 1.64 -1.20 -0.85
N PHE A 37 1.26 0.01 -1.28
CA PHE A 37 2.15 1.18 -1.25
C PHE A 37 2.43 1.64 0.17
N TYR A 38 1.39 1.77 1.00
CA TYR A 38 1.53 2.15 2.40
C TYR A 38 2.36 1.13 3.18
N ALA A 39 2.12 -0.15 2.94
CA ALA A 39 2.82 -1.24 3.59
C ALA A 39 4.32 -1.27 3.22
N ASP A 40 4.67 -1.08 1.94
CA ASP A 40 6.07 -0.98 1.51
C ASP A 40 6.78 0.23 2.13
N GLU A 41 6.15 1.41 2.12
CA GLU A 41 6.72 2.61 2.77
C GLU A 41 6.90 2.43 4.28
N LEU A 42 5.88 1.92 4.99
CA LEU A 42 5.93 1.74 6.44
C LEU A 42 6.95 0.67 6.85
N THR A 43 6.98 -0.48 6.17
CA THR A 43 7.94 -1.54 6.49
C THR A 43 9.37 -1.09 6.25
N THR A 44 9.64 -0.43 5.12
CA THR A 44 10.99 0.09 4.84
C THR A 44 11.41 1.17 5.83
N MET A 45 10.50 2.09 6.18
CA MET A 45 10.76 3.09 7.21
C MET A 45 11.06 2.45 8.57
N PHE A 46 10.25 1.46 8.98
CA PHE A 46 10.42 0.73 10.23
C PHE A 46 11.77 0.02 10.31
N LEU A 47 12.17 -0.70 9.25
CA LEU A 47 13.49 -1.34 9.20
C LEU A 47 14.64 -0.32 9.32
N ARG A 48 14.52 0.86 8.69
CA ARG A 48 15.54 1.91 8.78
C ARG A 48 15.66 2.48 10.18
N ILE A 49 14.52 2.70 10.86
CA ILE A 49 14.51 3.15 12.26
C ILE A 49 15.18 2.10 13.15
N LYS A 50 14.82 0.81 12.98
CA LYS A 50 15.43 -0.30 13.73
C LYS A 50 16.94 -0.39 13.51
N ASN A 51 17.39 -0.19 12.27
CA ASN A 51 18.82 -0.21 11.90
C ASN A 51 19.55 1.11 12.19
N ARG A 52 18.88 2.09 12.81
CA ARG A 52 19.41 3.43 13.10
C ARG A 52 19.99 4.14 11.86
N GLU A 53 19.39 3.89 10.70
CA GLU A 53 19.77 4.57 9.46
C GLU A 53 19.17 5.98 9.40
N ASN A 54 19.89 6.91 8.77
CA ASN A 54 19.39 8.27 8.61
C ASN A 54 18.23 8.32 7.60
N LEU A 55 17.01 8.56 8.08
CA LEU A 55 15.78 8.58 7.28
C LEU A 55 15.81 9.59 6.13
N LEU A 56 16.50 10.72 6.32
CA LEU A 56 16.58 11.80 5.33
C LEU A 56 17.51 11.49 4.15
N ARG A 57 18.29 10.40 4.22
CA ARG A 57 19.14 9.97 3.10
C ARG A 57 18.30 9.17 2.10
N PRO A 58 18.46 9.39 0.78
CA PRO A 58 17.81 8.57 -0.24
C PRO A 58 18.26 7.12 -0.11
N HIS A 59 17.31 6.19 -0.26
CA HIS A 59 17.55 4.74 -0.20
C HIS A 59 16.85 4.05 -1.36
N ARG A 60 17.32 2.84 -1.66
CA ARG A 60 16.75 1.99 -2.72
C ARG A 60 16.24 0.64 -2.19
N LYS A 61 15.72 0.67 -0.96
CA LYS A 61 15.28 -0.52 -0.22
C LYS A 61 13.78 -0.81 -0.35
N HIS A 62 13.08 -0.10 -1.22
CA HIS A 62 11.69 -0.41 -1.53
C HIS A 62 11.58 -1.82 -2.09
N LEU A 63 10.59 -2.57 -1.62
CA LEU A 63 10.40 -3.97 -1.98
C LEU A 63 10.33 -4.12 -3.50
N TYR A 64 9.64 -3.20 -4.20
CA TYR A 64 9.61 -3.15 -5.66
C TYR A 64 11.00 -3.06 -6.29
N GLN A 65 11.87 -2.19 -5.77
CA GLN A 65 13.22 -1.99 -6.30
C GLN A 65 14.12 -3.19 -6.01
N ILE A 66 13.97 -3.83 -4.86
CA ILE A 66 14.69 -5.07 -4.52
C ILE A 66 14.28 -6.20 -5.47
N LEU A 67 12.98 -6.40 -5.69
CA LEU A 67 12.48 -7.44 -6.60
C LEU A 67 12.90 -7.21 -8.05
N ALA A 68 12.79 -5.99 -8.54
CA ALA A 68 13.09 -5.71 -9.94
C ALA A 68 14.60 -5.62 -10.22
N ASN A 69 15.37 -4.98 -9.33
CA ASN A 69 16.79 -4.71 -9.59
C ASN A 69 17.70 -5.81 -9.04
N GLU A 70 17.48 -6.27 -7.80
CA GLU A 70 18.36 -7.26 -7.15
C GLU A 70 18.00 -8.69 -7.55
N LYS A 71 16.70 -9.02 -7.52
CA LYS A 71 16.22 -10.35 -7.94
C LYS A 71 16.04 -10.48 -9.46
N LYS A 72 16.28 -9.40 -10.22
CA LYS A 72 16.20 -9.34 -11.69
C LYS A 72 14.85 -9.80 -12.26
N PHE A 73 13.76 -9.66 -11.50
CA PHE A 73 12.43 -9.90 -12.06
C PHE A 73 12.09 -8.81 -13.08
N PRO A 74 11.42 -9.16 -14.19
CA PRO A 74 11.00 -8.16 -15.15
C PRO A 74 9.98 -7.22 -14.50
N HIS A 75 10.18 -5.90 -14.68
CA HIS A 75 9.39 -4.85 -14.05
C HIS A 75 7.87 -5.04 -14.22
N TRP A 76 7.43 -5.50 -15.38
CA TRP A 76 6.01 -5.70 -15.66
C TRP A 76 5.38 -6.79 -14.78
N GLN A 77 6.12 -7.88 -14.46
CA GLN A 77 5.62 -8.94 -13.58
C GLN A 77 5.50 -8.44 -12.14
N VAL A 78 6.49 -7.65 -11.70
CA VAL A 78 6.45 -7.05 -10.36
C VAL A 78 5.26 -6.10 -10.28
N SER A 79 5.12 -5.15 -11.21
CA SER A 79 3.98 -4.21 -11.23
C SER A 79 2.63 -4.92 -11.32
N ALA A 80 2.51 -5.95 -12.16
CA ALA A 80 1.28 -6.76 -12.27
C ALA A 80 0.98 -7.50 -10.95
N GLY A 81 2.00 -8.05 -10.29
CA GLY A 81 1.86 -8.70 -8.99
C GLY A 81 1.37 -7.73 -7.91
N TYR A 82 1.97 -6.53 -7.82
CA TYR A 82 1.50 -5.48 -6.91
C TYR A 82 0.05 -5.11 -7.20
N GLY A 83 -0.30 -4.88 -8.47
CA GLY A 83 -1.67 -4.57 -8.87
C GLY A 83 -2.67 -5.68 -8.54
N ALA A 84 -2.30 -6.94 -8.75
CA ALA A 84 -3.13 -8.08 -8.42
C ALA A 84 -3.38 -8.20 -6.91
N VAL A 85 -2.34 -8.11 -6.08
CA VAL A 85 -2.46 -8.14 -4.61
C VAL A 85 -3.32 -6.98 -4.13
N GLN A 86 -3.10 -5.78 -4.66
CA GLN A 86 -3.84 -4.58 -4.33
C GLN A 86 -5.33 -4.70 -4.65
N LEU A 87 -5.68 -5.27 -5.80
CA LEU A 87 -7.07 -5.56 -6.17
C LEU A 87 -7.69 -6.63 -5.27
N ILE A 88 -6.98 -7.72 -4.99
CA ILE A 88 -7.48 -8.81 -4.14
C ILE A 88 -7.75 -8.29 -2.73
N LEU A 89 -6.81 -7.56 -2.12
CA LEU A 89 -6.98 -6.98 -0.79
C LEU A 89 -8.11 -5.94 -0.76
N GLY A 90 -8.16 -5.06 -1.76
CA GLY A 90 -9.23 -4.07 -1.88
C GLY A 90 -10.62 -4.71 -1.98
N MET A 91 -10.77 -5.76 -2.79
CA MET A 91 -12.04 -6.50 -2.92
C MET A 91 -12.40 -7.28 -1.63
N LEU A 92 -11.43 -7.90 -0.98
CA LEU A 92 -11.63 -8.60 0.30
C LEU A 92 -12.12 -7.62 1.38
N ILE A 93 -11.46 -6.46 1.51
CA ILE A 93 -11.83 -5.45 2.52
C ILE A 93 -13.18 -4.81 2.17
N LEU A 94 -13.48 -4.59 0.89
CA LEU A 94 -14.76 -4.05 0.45
C LEU A 94 -15.91 -5.03 0.70
N SER A 95 -15.71 -6.34 0.48
CA SER A 95 -16.71 -7.36 0.81
C SER A 95 -16.89 -7.54 2.33
N ALA A 96 -15.81 -7.35 3.11
CA ALA A 96 -15.85 -7.37 4.57
C ALA A 96 -16.65 -6.21 5.18
N ARG A 97 -16.89 -5.13 4.41
CA ARG A 97 -17.73 -3.97 4.83
C ARG A 97 -19.07 -4.39 5.40
N PHE A 98 -19.70 -5.42 4.83
CA PHE A 98 -21.03 -5.90 5.26
C PHE A 98 -21.01 -6.58 6.64
N TYR A 99 -19.86 -7.04 7.11
CA TYR A 99 -19.69 -7.71 8.41
C TYR A 99 -19.32 -6.74 9.55
N GLY A 100 -19.11 -5.45 9.24
CA GLY A 100 -18.87 -4.40 10.22
C GLY A 100 -17.41 -4.02 10.42
N VAL A 101 -17.20 -2.91 11.14
CA VAL A 101 -15.90 -2.23 11.29
C VAL A 101 -14.83 -3.13 11.93
N TRP A 102 -15.20 -3.96 12.91
CA TRP A 102 -14.26 -4.84 13.61
C TRP A 102 -13.59 -5.85 12.67
N VAL A 103 -14.34 -6.41 11.72
CA VAL A 103 -13.80 -7.37 10.74
C VAL A 103 -12.86 -6.67 9.76
N VAL A 104 -13.23 -5.46 9.31
CA VAL A 104 -12.40 -4.63 8.43
C VAL A 104 -11.08 -4.26 9.13
N SER A 105 -11.12 -3.79 10.37
CA SER A 105 -9.92 -3.47 11.14
C SER A 105 -9.02 -4.69 11.37
N PHE A 106 -9.62 -5.85 11.70
CA PHE A 106 -8.87 -7.09 11.87
C PHE A 106 -8.17 -7.53 10.57
N LEU A 107 -8.88 -7.52 9.43
CA LEU A 107 -8.31 -7.89 8.14
C LEU A 107 -7.20 -6.93 7.70
N PHE A 108 -7.35 -5.63 7.98
CA PHE A 108 -6.34 -4.63 7.67
C PHE A 108 -5.04 -4.88 8.46
N VAL A 109 -5.15 -5.14 9.77
CA VAL A 109 -4.01 -5.47 10.62
C VAL A 109 -3.37 -6.80 10.23
N LEU A 110 -4.18 -7.81 9.92
CA LEU A 110 -3.69 -9.12 9.47
C LEU A 110 -2.94 -9.00 8.13
N SER A 111 -3.46 -8.22 7.19
CA SER A 111 -2.80 -7.96 5.90
C SER A 111 -1.45 -7.27 6.09
N PHE A 112 -1.37 -6.35 7.06
CA PHE A 112 -0.12 -5.67 7.41
C PHE A 112 0.89 -6.62 8.06
N ALA A 113 0.43 -7.46 8.99
CA ALA A 113 1.26 -8.47 9.62
C ALA A 113 1.82 -9.48 8.59
N LEU A 114 0.98 -9.92 7.63
CA LEU A 114 1.42 -10.82 6.55
C LEU A 114 2.43 -10.18 5.59
N PHE A 115 2.30 -8.89 5.33
CA PHE A 115 3.25 -8.17 4.47
C PHE A 115 4.59 -7.89 5.18
N ALA A 116 4.55 -7.67 6.50
CA ALA A 116 5.72 -7.37 7.31
C ALA A 116 6.49 -8.60 7.82
N ALA A 117 5.91 -9.79 7.71
CA ALA A 117 6.51 -11.08 8.09
C ALA A 117 7.48 -11.60 7.04
#